data_AF-A0A1H8QAT4-F1
#
_entry.id   AF-A0A1H8QAT4-F1
#
_cell.length_a   1.000
_cell.length_b   1.000
_cell.length_c   1.000
_cell.angle_alpha   90.00
_cell.angle_beta   90.00
_cell.angle_gamma   90.00
#
_symmetry.space_group_name_H-M   'P 1'
#
loop_
_entity.id
_entity.type
_entity.pdbx_description
1 polymer ?
#
loop_
_entity_poly.entity_id
_entity_poly.type
_entity_poly.pdbx_seq_one_letter_code
_entity_poly.pdbx_strand_id
1 'polypeptide(L)'
;MASGATGSPGLGVSVSISAAGNVAIAGGDNDNNLVGAMWVFTNDSGSWAQDGNKLVGTGGSGQTLQGEVSLSADGYTAVSGGCGDTGMDGATWIFVAAVPERA
;
A
#
# COMPACT_ATOMS: atom_id res chain seq x y z
N MET A 1 6.53 -6.48 11.45
CA MET A 1 6.93 -7.00 10.13
C MET A 1 5.69 -7.14 9.27
N ALA A 2 5.78 -6.87 7.96
CA ALA A 2 4.64 -7.03 7.06
C ALA A 2 4.15 -8.49 7.06
N SER A 3 2.85 -8.69 7.26
CA SER A 3 2.18 -9.98 7.23
C SER A 3 1.36 -10.15 5.95
N GLY A 4 1.09 -11.41 5.56
CA GLY A 4 0.30 -11.72 4.37
C GLY A 4 1.05 -11.57 3.03
N ALA A 5 2.35 -11.27 3.05
CA ALA A 5 3.20 -11.32 1.87
C ALA A 5 3.27 -12.73 1.28
N THR A 6 3.38 -12.81 -0.04
CA THR A 6 3.50 -14.05 -0.80
C THR A 6 4.82 -14.04 -1.57
N GLY A 7 5.76 -14.89 -1.16
CA GLY A 7 7.13 -14.88 -1.70
C GLY A 7 7.99 -13.77 -1.07
N SER A 8 8.88 -13.20 -1.88
CA SER A 8 9.75 -12.07 -1.50
C SER A 8 9.15 -10.79 -2.06
N PRO A 9 8.34 -10.04 -1.29
CA PRO A 9 7.53 -8.96 -1.85
C PRO A 9 8.31 -7.74 -2.34
N GLY A 10 9.60 -7.61 -2.02
CA GLY A 10 10.34 -6.37 -2.29
C GLY A 10 9.81 -5.20 -1.45
N LEU A 11 9.32 -5.48 -0.24
CA LEU A 11 8.74 -4.49 0.65
C LEU A 11 9.70 -3.31 0.86
N GLY A 12 9.18 -2.09 0.71
CA GLY A 12 9.94 -0.86 0.86
C GLY A 12 10.54 -0.34 -0.45
N VAL A 13 10.16 -0.89 -1.61
CA VAL A 13 10.47 -0.31 -2.92
C VAL A 13 10.00 1.15 -3.03
N SER A 14 8.89 1.45 -2.36
CA SER A 14 8.33 2.79 -2.22
C SER A 14 7.72 2.94 -0.82
N VAL A 15 7.88 4.11 -0.19
CA VAL A 15 7.39 4.39 1.16
C VAL A 15 6.83 5.81 1.28
N SER A 16 5.81 5.97 2.10
CA SER A 16 5.23 7.28 2.42
C SER A 16 4.71 7.31 3.87
N ILE A 17 4.62 8.51 4.46
CA ILE A 17 4.13 8.72 5.83
C ILE A 17 3.24 9.96 5.87
N SER A 18 2.20 9.91 6.70
CA SER A 18 1.26 11.00 6.95
C SER A 18 1.92 12.17 7.68
N ALA A 19 1.32 13.35 7.60
CA ALA A 19 1.89 14.57 8.20
C ALA A 19 2.00 14.49 9.73
N ALA A 20 1.07 13.78 10.38
CA ALA A 20 1.11 13.52 11.81
C ALA A 20 2.12 12.44 12.22
N GLY A 21 2.74 11.74 11.25
CA GLY A 21 3.75 10.72 11.51
C GLY A 21 3.22 9.45 12.16
N ASN A 22 1.91 9.21 12.10
CA ASN A 22 1.24 8.09 12.77
C ASN A 22 0.69 7.01 11.82
N VAL A 23 0.69 7.26 10.52
CA VAL A 23 0.35 6.29 9.48
C VAL A 23 1.46 6.29 8.44
N ALA A 24 2.00 5.11 8.13
CA ALA A 24 2.99 4.89 7.09
C ALA A 24 2.50 3.81 6.14
N ILE A 25 2.91 3.88 4.88
CA ILE A 25 2.64 2.87 3.88
C ILE A 25 3.93 2.45 3.19
N ALA A 26 4.04 1.16 2.88
CA ALA A 26 5.14 0.60 2.11
C ALA A 26 4.59 -0.30 1.02
N GLY A 27 5.08 -0.14 -0.20
CA GLY A 27 4.75 -1.04 -1.31
C GLY A 27 5.75 -2.17 -1.46
N GLY A 28 5.35 -3.19 -2.21
CA GLY A 28 6.17 -4.33 -2.60
C GLY A 28 5.66 -4.91 -3.91
N ASP A 29 6.28 -4.48 -5.00
CA ASP A 29 5.94 -4.82 -6.39
C ASP A 29 6.16 -6.29 -6.76
N ASN A 30 7.01 -6.99 -6.00
CA ASN A 30 7.34 -8.40 -6.24
C ASN A 30 6.36 -9.37 -5.56
N ASP A 31 5.41 -8.86 -4.76
CA ASP A 31 4.46 -9.70 -4.04
C ASP A 31 3.59 -10.53 -5.00
N ASN A 32 3.35 -11.80 -4.66
CA ASN A 32 2.41 -12.67 -5.36
C ASN A 32 2.67 -12.73 -6.88
N ASN A 33 3.89 -13.10 -7.28
CA ASN A 33 4.30 -13.24 -8.68
C ASN A 33 4.14 -11.94 -9.49
N LEU A 34 4.66 -10.83 -8.96
CA LEU A 34 4.65 -9.49 -9.56
C LEU A 34 3.26 -8.85 -9.73
N VAL A 35 2.24 -9.38 -9.04
CA VAL A 35 0.98 -8.64 -8.87
C VAL A 35 1.28 -7.39 -8.02
N GLY A 36 2.06 -7.57 -6.97
CA GLY A 36 2.41 -6.52 -6.06
C GLY A 36 1.30 -6.23 -5.04
N ALA A 37 1.66 -5.47 -4.01
CA ALA A 37 0.75 -5.05 -2.96
C ALA A 37 1.33 -3.86 -2.19
N MET A 38 0.53 -3.29 -1.30
CA MET A 38 1.01 -2.36 -0.27
C MET A 38 0.52 -2.74 1.12
N TRP A 39 1.23 -2.26 2.13
CA TRP A 39 0.94 -2.49 3.54
C TRP A 39 0.87 -1.16 4.27
N VAL A 40 -0.15 -1.03 5.12
CA VAL A 40 -0.34 0.13 6.00
C VAL A 40 0.20 -0.22 7.38
N PHE A 41 0.89 0.73 8.00
CA PHE A 41 1.38 0.63 9.36
C PHE A 41 0.89 1.84 10.15
N THR A 42 0.48 1.60 11.39
CA THR A 42 0.06 2.65 12.32
C THR A 42 0.99 2.69 13.51
N ASN A 43 1.19 3.91 14.02
CA ASN A 43 1.99 4.20 15.20
C ASN A 43 1.07 4.45 16.38
N ASP A 44 1.22 3.65 17.42
CA ASP A 44 0.70 3.96 18.74
C ASP A 44 1.87 4.24 19.69
N SER A 45 2.05 5.52 20.01
CA SER A 45 2.98 5.98 21.05
C SER A 45 4.43 5.50 20.89
N GLY A 46 4.89 5.36 19.64
CA GLY A 46 6.23 4.90 19.27
C GLY A 46 6.29 3.42 18.84
N SER A 47 5.20 2.68 19.01
CA SER A 47 5.08 1.28 18.57
C SER A 47 4.40 1.21 17.20
N TRP A 48 5.08 0.60 16.23
CA TRP A 48 4.55 0.43 14.87
C TRP A 48 4.04 -0.99 14.65
N ALA A 49 2.80 -1.10 14.17
CA ALA A 49 2.20 -2.37 13.76
C ALA A 49 1.53 -2.22 12.39
N GLN A 50 1.41 -3.33 11.66
CA GLN A 50 0.62 -3.33 10.43
C GLN A 50 -0.85 -3.19 10.77
N ASP A 51 -1.57 -2.34 10.03
CA ASP A 51 -3.01 -2.20 10.11
C ASP A 51 -3.69 -3.02 9.01
N GLY A 52 -4.51 -3.99 9.43
CA GLY A 52 -5.26 -4.86 8.52
C GLY A 52 -4.41 -5.78 7.63
N ASN A 53 -5.04 -6.25 6.55
CA ASN A 53 -4.40 -7.07 5.52
C ASN A 53 -3.63 -6.21 4.53
N LYS A 54 -2.75 -6.85 3.74
CA LYS A 54 -2.17 -6.20 2.56
C LYS A 54 -3.29 -5.72 1.63
N LEU A 55 -3.02 -4.60 0.96
CA LEU A 55 -3.93 -3.96 0.03
C LEU A 55 -3.49 -4.30 -1.40
N VAL A 56 -4.39 -4.90 -2.17
CA VAL A 56 -4.18 -5.30 -3.56
C VAL A 56 -5.20 -4.59 -4.44
N GLY A 57 -4.74 -3.99 -5.52
CA GLY A 57 -5.59 -3.36 -6.52
C GLY A 57 -6.57 -4.36 -7.14
N THR A 58 -7.86 -3.97 -7.23
CA THR A 58 -8.86 -4.79 -7.93
C THR A 58 -8.93 -4.40 -9.40
N GLY A 59 -9.32 -5.35 -10.26
CA GLY A 59 -9.45 -5.12 -11.70
C GLY A 59 -8.13 -5.14 -12.49
N GLY A 60 -6.98 -5.28 -11.83
CA GLY A 60 -5.70 -5.47 -12.48
C GLY A 60 -5.57 -6.85 -13.14
N SER A 61 -4.76 -6.92 -14.20
CA SER A 61 -4.55 -8.13 -14.99
C SER A 61 -3.07 -8.49 -15.12
N GLY A 62 -2.72 -9.72 -14.75
CA GLY A 62 -1.36 -10.23 -14.87
C GLY A 62 -0.41 -9.62 -13.83
N GLN A 63 0.79 -9.25 -14.28
CA GLN A 63 1.85 -8.70 -13.44
C GLN A 63 1.69 -7.18 -13.33
N THR A 64 0.82 -6.74 -12.42
CA THR A 64 0.50 -5.32 -12.26
C THR A 64 1.65 -4.48 -11.73
N LEU A 65 2.64 -5.09 -11.07
CA LEU A 65 3.76 -4.41 -10.41
C LEU A 65 3.27 -3.31 -9.45
N GLN A 66 2.19 -3.59 -8.72
CA GLN A 66 1.67 -2.66 -7.73
C GLN A 66 2.68 -2.48 -6.60
N GLY A 67 3.21 -1.28 -6.42
CA GLY A 67 4.24 -1.07 -5.38
C GLY A 67 4.67 0.36 -5.17
N GLU A 68 4.39 1.27 -6.10
CA GLU A 68 4.59 2.70 -5.87
C GLU A 68 3.48 3.24 -4.99
N VAL A 69 3.80 4.09 -4.01
CA VAL A 69 2.83 4.54 -3.01
C VAL A 69 2.91 6.03 -2.70
N SER A 70 1.77 6.63 -2.35
CA SER A 70 1.66 7.97 -1.77
C SER A 70 0.54 8.01 -0.75
N LEU A 71 0.75 8.73 0.37
CA LEU A 71 -0.23 8.86 1.44
C LEU A 71 -0.63 10.33 1.60
N SER A 72 -1.93 10.58 1.78
CA SER A 72 -2.43 11.91 2.11
C SER A 72 -1.93 12.39 3.47
N ALA A 73 -1.90 13.71 3.65
CA ALA A 73 -1.43 14.32 4.91
C ALA A 73 -2.23 13.85 6.14
N ASP A 74 -3.54 13.62 5.97
CA ASP A 74 -4.44 13.13 7.01
C ASP A 74 -4.35 11.61 7.25
N GLY A 75 -3.60 10.87 6.43
CA GLY A 75 -3.41 9.43 6.55
C GLY A 75 -4.60 8.58 6.11
N TYR A 76 -5.67 9.16 5.58
CA TYR A 76 -6.89 8.42 5.21
C TYR A 76 -6.97 8.00 3.75
N THR A 77 -6.16 8.59 2.86
CA THR A 77 -6.13 8.26 1.43
C THR A 77 -4.76 7.79 1.03
N ALA A 78 -4.64 6.52 0.66
CA ALA A 78 -3.45 5.97 0.04
C ALA A 78 -3.68 5.81 -1.47
N VAL A 79 -2.68 6.15 -2.26
CA VAL A 79 -2.65 5.92 -3.71
C VAL A 79 -1.51 4.97 -4.00
N SER A 80 -1.75 4.02 -4.90
CA SER A 80 -0.73 3.10 -5.35
C SER A 80 -0.73 2.96 -6.87
N GLY A 81 0.46 2.99 -7.46
CA GLY A 81 0.67 2.74 -8.88
C GLY A 81 1.14 1.31 -9.13
N GLY A 82 0.70 0.75 -10.26
CA GLY A 82 1.23 -0.49 -10.82
C GLY A 82 1.47 -0.31 -12.31
N CYS A 83 2.73 -0.09 -12.68
CA CYS A 83 3.10 0.22 -14.06
C CYS A 83 2.97 -0.98 -15.01
N GLY A 84 2.90 -2.21 -14.49
CA GLY A 84 2.84 -3.43 -15.29
C GLY A 84 1.44 -3.81 -15.76
N ASP A 85 0.39 -3.16 -15.23
CA ASP A 85 -0.98 -3.53 -15.55
C ASP A 85 -1.26 -3.43 -17.05
N THR A 86 -2.06 -4.38 -17.55
CA THR A 86 -2.51 -4.47 -18.94
C THR A 86 -1.41 -4.42 -20.00
N GLY A 87 -0.18 -4.83 -19.66
CA GLY A 87 0.94 -4.84 -20.60
C GLY A 87 1.67 -3.50 -20.68
N MET A 88 1.89 -2.86 -19.53
CA MET A 88 2.55 -1.55 -19.36
C MET A 88 1.70 -0.30 -19.65
N ASP A 89 0.39 -0.46 -19.84
CA ASP A 89 -0.55 0.67 -19.85
C ASP A 89 -0.63 1.31 -18.45
N GLY A 90 -0.44 0.48 -17.43
CA GLY A 90 -0.37 0.87 -16.03
C GLY A 90 -1.75 1.13 -15.41
N ALA A 91 -1.77 1.13 -14.08
CA ALA A 91 -2.97 1.43 -13.31
C ALA A 91 -2.63 2.19 -12.03
N THR A 92 -3.65 2.81 -11.47
CA THR A 92 -3.61 3.48 -10.17
C THR A 92 -4.81 3.07 -9.35
N TRP A 93 -4.56 2.63 -8.12
CA TRP A 93 -5.60 2.29 -7.16
C TRP A 93 -5.58 3.29 -6.01
N ILE A 94 -6.76 3.72 -5.61
CA ILE A 94 -6.97 4.61 -4.47
C ILE A 94 -7.67 3.82 -3.38
N PHE A 95 -7.12 3.87 -2.17
CA PHE A 95 -7.65 3.22 -0.98
C PHE A 95 -7.99 4.30 0.03
N VAL A 96 -9.22 4.26 0.54
CA VAL A 96 -9.72 5.22 1.51
C VAL A 96 -10.09 4.48 2.78
N ALA A 97 -9.45 4.85 3.88
CA ALA A 97 -9.85 4.39 5.20
C ALA A 97 -11.13 5.11 5.64
N ALA A 98 -11.99 4.42 6.40
CA ALA A 98 -13.15 5.07 6.98
C ALA A 98 -12.70 6.24 7.87
N VAL A 99 -13.23 7.43 7.61
CA VAL A 99 -13.08 8.55 8.55
C VAL A 99 -13.86 8.16 9.81
N PRO A 100 -13.26 8.14 11.00
CA PRO A 100 -14.03 7.96 12.23
C PRO A 100 -15.12 9.02 12.24
N GLU A 101 -16.38 8.60 12.34
CA GLU A 101 -17.50 9.53 12.34
C GLU A 101 -17.23 10.61 13.39
N ARG A 102 -17.22 11.87 12.97
CA ARG A 102 -16.94 13.00 13.86
C ARG A 102 -17.97 12.96 15.00
N ALA A 103 -17.49 12.75 16.23
CA ALA A 103 -18.28 12.95 17.44
C ALA A 103 -18.68 14.43 17.60
#